data_AF-B0X9R2-F1
#
_entry.id   AF-B0X9R2-F1
#
_cell.length_a   1.000
_cell.length_b   1.000
_cell.length_c   1.000
_cell.angle_alpha   90.00
_cell.angle_beta   90.00
_cell.angle_gamma   90.00
#
_symmetry.space_group_name_H-M   'P 1'
#
loop_
_entity.id
_entity.type
_entity.pdbx_description
1 polymer ?
#
loop_
_entity_poly.entity_id
_entity_poly.type
_entity_poly.pdbx_seq_one_letter_code
_entity_poly.pdbx_strand_id
1 'polypeptide(L)'
;MSEQQDNILNAADSWFNKYAAVEDAPEGIFKGVSDRFNGITVDSNLETCLPDKFTSILQKSLAYWTESRKRGIWFKVHLNSSHWVPELVNNDFKFHHAKENFVTMYRWLPSDESVNIPPYAHTMVGVGAIVVNKQNQILAVSEKNALIKNSWKLPGGYVEPSENFVEAAIREVQEETSIMTKFDTVIAIRHAHNAGFECSDLYIVMALTPENKEIKKCEREISKCEWMNIDDYLNHPKVHETNRNFLRLYLKYKENGITLTCKDEVHQILKKQYNIYSVDLAEKKC
;
A
#
# COMPACT_ATOMS: atom_id res chain seq x y z
N MET A 1 -1.00 18.11 -16.87
CA MET A 1 -0.44 17.18 -15.86
C MET A 1 -0.45 17.78 -14.44
N SER A 2 -1.36 18.70 -14.10
CA SER A 2 -1.45 19.28 -12.74
C SER A 2 -2.81 19.10 -12.06
N GLU A 3 -3.91 18.89 -12.80
CA GLU A 3 -5.25 18.76 -12.19
C GLU A 3 -5.65 17.33 -11.77
N GLN A 4 -5.00 16.30 -12.33
CA GLN A 4 -5.32 14.90 -12.00
C GLN A 4 -4.68 14.42 -10.69
N GLN A 5 -3.52 14.98 -10.33
CA GLN A 5 -2.81 14.64 -9.09
C GLN A 5 -3.49 15.27 -7.85
N ASP A 6 -4.03 16.49 -8.01
CA ASP A 6 -4.80 17.20 -6.98
C ASP A 6 -6.15 16.51 -6.67
N ASN A 7 -6.77 15.82 -7.63
CA ASN A 7 -8.02 15.10 -7.42
C ASN A 7 -7.87 13.78 -6.66
N ILE A 8 -6.70 13.13 -6.73
CA ILE A 8 -6.45 11.83 -6.06
C ILE A 8 -6.13 12.04 -4.58
N LEU A 9 -5.36 13.08 -4.24
CA LEU A 9 -5.11 13.50 -2.85
C LEU A 9 -6.43 13.88 -2.14
N ASN A 10 -7.30 14.65 -2.81
CA ASN A 10 -8.61 15.02 -2.29
C ASN A 10 -9.54 13.83 -2.02
N ALA A 11 -9.43 12.74 -2.77
CA ALA A 11 -10.34 11.61 -2.65
C ALA A 11 -9.97 10.60 -1.54
N ALA A 12 -8.71 10.54 -1.12
CA ALA A 12 -8.27 9.79 0.06
C ALA A 12 -8.60 10.57 1.35
N ASP A 13 -8.39 11.89 1.32
CA ASP A 13 -8.81 12.78 2.40
C ASP A 13 -10.35 12.81 2.54
N SER A 14 -11.11 12.61 1.47
CA SER A 14 -12.59 12.55 1.50
C SER A 14 -13.19 11.38 2.28
N TRP A 15 -12.42 10.34 2.63
CA TRP A 15 -12.91 9.26 3.50
C TRP A 15 -13.22 9.79 4.91
N PHE A 16 -12.42 10.75 5.38
CA PHE A 16 -12.65 11.47 6.64
C PHE A 16 -13.33 12.83 6.42
N ASN A 17 -13.04 13.52 5.31
CA ASN A 17 -13.37 14.95 5.11
C ASN A 17 -14.58 15.21 4.20
N LYS A 18 -15.61 14.35 4.20
CA LYS A 18 -16.89 14.73 3.56
C LYS A 18 -17.69 15.77 4.38
N TYR A 19 -17.10 16.29 5.47
CA TYR A 19 -17.77 17.09 6.48
C TYR A 19 -17.07 18.45 6.58
N ALA A 20 -17.59 19.43 5.86
CA ALA A 20 -17.09 20.81 5.86
C ALA A 20 -17.55 21.63 7.07
N ALA A 21 -18.32 21.04 7.99
CA ALA A 21 -18.79 21.74 9.18
C ALA A 21 -17.88 21.41 10.37
N VAL A 22 -17.02 22.36 10.71
CA VAL A 22 -16.47 22.45 12.06
C VAL A 22 -17.66 22.62 13.01
N GLU A 23 -17.78 21.73 14.00
CA GLU A 23 -18.89 21.80 14.96
C GLU A 23 -18.83 23.14 15.72
N ASP A 24 -19.97 23.84 15.82
CA ASP A 24 -20.11 25.00 16.70
C ASP A 24 -19.97 24.52 18.14
N ALA A 25 -18.75 24.71 18.65
CA ALA A 25 -18.31 24.24 19.94
C ALA A 25 -18.41 25.40 20.95
N PRO A 26 -18.87 25.17 22.20
CA PRO A 26 -18.81 26.18 23.26
C PRO A 26 -17.42 26.82 23.42
N GLU A 27 -17.36 28.01 24.01
CA GLU A 27 -16.07 28.69 24.22
C GLU A 27 -15.14 27.84 25.12
N GLY A 28 -13.88 27.71 24.70
CA GLY A 28 -12.86 26.98 25.46
C GLY A 28 -12.89 25.46 25.29
N ILE A 29 -13.52 24.95 24.21
CA ILE A 29 -13.33 23.58 23.74
C ILE A 29 -12.75 23.57 22.32
N PHE A 30 -11.95 22.55 22.01
CA PHE A 30 -11.46 22.30 20.66
C PHE A 30 -12.60 22.16 19.65
N LYS A 31 -12.42 22.86 18.53
CA LYS A 31 -13.27 22.72 17.36
C LYS A 31 -12.75 21.61 16.45
N GLY A 32 -13.67 20.87 15.83
CA GLY A 32 -13.32 19.75 14.99
C GLY A 32 -14.42 19.34 14.02
N VAL A 33 -14.08 18.41 13.13
CA VAL A 33 -14.96 17.90 12.08
C VAL A 33 -15.60 16.60 12.54
N SER A 34 -16.93 16.53 12.54
CA SER A 34 -17.67 15.31 12.91
C SER A 34 -17.74 14.30 11.75
N ASP A 35 -17.67 13.01 12.06
CA ASP A 35 -17.83 11.92 11.08
C ASP A 35 -19.18 11.18 11.20
N ARG A 36 -19.50 10.31 10.23
CA ARG A 36 -20.75 9.51 10.21
C ARG A 36 -20.91 8.52 11.36
N PHE A 37 -19.85 8.24 12.10
CA PHE A 37 -19.84 7.32 13.23
C PHE A 37 -19.90 8.06 14.57
N ASN A 38 -20.27 9.35 14.55
CA ASN A 38 -20.29 10.26 15.70
C ASN A 38 -18.92 10.43 16.36
N GLY A 39 -17.84 10.31 15.60
CA GLY A 39 -16.51 10.77 16.00
C GLY A 39 -16.29 12.25 15.71
N ILE A 40 -15.20 12.81 16.24
CA ILE A 40 -14.75 14.18 15.95
C ILE A 40 -13.24 14.21 15.71
N THR A 41 -12.80 14.98 14.71
CA THR A 41 -11.39 15.16 14.37
C THR A 41 -10.96 16.61 14.55
N VAL A 42 -9.94 16.83 15.40
CA VAL A 42 -9.26 18.11 15.57
C VAL A 42 -7.99 18.10 14.72
N ASP A 43 -7.85 19.06 13.81
CA ASP A 43 -6.65 19.24 12.98
C ASP A 43 -5.89 20.46 13.50
N SER A 44 -4.62 20.28 13.89
CA SER A 44 -3.82 21.34 14.49
C SER A 44 -3.41 22.46 13.54
N ASN A 45 -3.69 22.36 12.23
CA ASN A 45 -3.57 23.47 11.29
C ASN A 45 -4.85 24.32 11.22
N LEU A 46 -6.00 23.76 11.62
CA LEU A 46 -7.29 24.45 11.61
C LEU A 46 -7.63 25.03 12.98
N GLU A 47 -7.13 24.40 14.04
CA GLU A 47 -7.36 24.79 15.42
C GLU A 47 -6.02 25.02 16.11
N THR A 48 -5.88 26.15 16.81
CA THR A 48 -4.64 26.51 17.50
C THR A 48 -4.89 26.62 19.00
N CYS A 49 -3.88 26.28 19.78
CA CYS A 49 -3.98 26.29 21.23
C CYS A 49 -2.62 26.66 21.82
N LEU A 50 -2.63 27.59 22.77
CA LEU A 50 -1.42 27.94 23.51
C LEU A 50 -1.04 26.78 24.44
N PRO A 51 0.25 26.45 24.58
CA PRO A 51 0.70 25.30 25.37
C PRO A 51 0.17 25.28 26.81
N ASP A 52 0.10 26.43 27.47
CA ASP A 52 -0.38 26.60 28.84
C ASP A 52 -1.89 26.38 29.00
N LYS A 53 -2.65 26.48 27.90
CA LYS A 53 -4.10 26.28 27.89
C LYS A 53 -4.52 24.89 27.43
N PHE A 54 -3.63 24.15 26.77
CA PHE A 54 -3.96 22.90 26.08
C PHE A 54 -4.66 21.90 27.00
N THR A 55 -4.06 21.58 28.15
CA THR A 55 -4.61 20.61 29.10
C THR A 55 -6.01 21.00 29.56
N SER A 56 -6.23 22.29 29.87
CA SER A 56 -7.52 22.79 30.34
C SER A 56 -8.62 22.73 29.27
N ILE A 57 -8.27 23.05 28.02
CA ILE A 57 -9.18 22.99 26.89
C ILE A 57 -9.50 21.52 26.56
N LEU A 58 -8.49 20.65 26.56
CA LEU A 58 -8.68 19.21 26.32
C LEU A 58 -9.63 18.59 27.34
N GLN A 59 -9.48 18.91 28.63
CA GLN A 59 -10.36 18.40 29.69
C GLN A 59 -11.82 18.84 29.48
N LYS A 60 -12.05 20.13 29.16
CA LYS A 60 -13.39 20.64 28.85
C LYS A 60 -13.98 19.99 27.60
N SER A 61 -13.16 19.84 26.55
CA SER A 61 -13.53 19.14 25.32
C SER A 61 -13.95 17.70 25.57
N LEU A 62 -13.15 16.94 26.32
CA LEU A 62 -13.46 15.53 26.62
C LEU A 62 -14.76 15.40 27.42
N ALA A 63 -15.00 16.28 28.40
CA ALA A 63 -16.25 16.30 29.15
C ALA A 63 -17.45 16.56 28.25
N TYR A 64 -17.38 17.62 27.42
CA TYR A 64 -18.43 17.97 26.46
C TYR A 64 -18.69 16.86 25.44
N TRP A 65 -17.63 16.27 24.87
CA TRP A 65 -17.74 15.18 23.90
C TRP A 65 -18.32 13.91 24.52
N THR A 66 -18.01 13.63 25.78
CA THR A 66 -18.61 12.51 26.53
C THR A 66 -20.11 12.73 26.74
N GLU A 67 -20.52 13.92 27.19
CA GLU A 67 -21.94 14.28 27.38
C GLU A 67 -22.71 14.23 26.05
N SER A 68 -22.07 14.69 24.97
CA SER A 68 -22.60 14.66 23.60
C SER A 68 -22.53 13.27 22.94
N ARG A 69 -22.13 12.24 23.69
CA ARG A 69 -22.01 10.84 23.25
C ARG A 69 -21.14 10.65 22.01
N LYS A 70 -20.11 11.48 21.83
CA LYS A 70 -19.11 11.29 20.79
C LYS A 70 -18.35 10.00 21.04
N ARG A 71 -17.91 9.35 19.96
CA ARG A 71 -17.29 8.02 20.01
C ARG A 71 -15.77 8.11 19.88
N GLY A 72 -15.27 8.16 18.65
CA GLY A 72 -13.84 8.31 18.36
C GLY A 72 -13.44 9.78 18.35
N ILE A 73 -12.53 10.16 19.25
CA ILE A 73 -11.90 11.48 19.24
C ILE A 73 -10.56 11.35 18.55
N TRP A 74 -10.32 12.18 17.55
CA TRP A 74 -9.13 12.14 16.73
C TRP A 74 -8.39 13.47 16.80
N PHE A 75 -7.06 13.39 16.87
CA PHE A 75 -6.18 14.54 16.73
C PHE A 75 -5.21 14.27 15.58
N LYS A 76 -5.24 15.13 14.58
CA LYS A 76 -4.21 15.22 13.55
C LYS A 76 -3.24 16.33 13.94
N VAL A 77 -2.11 15.92 14.49
CA VAL A 77 -1.09 16.82 15.04
C VAL A 77 0.02 17.00 14.02
N HIS A 78 0.10 18.20 13.46
CA HIS A 78 1.15 18.60 12.53
C HIS A 78 2.47 18.93 13.26
N LEU A 79 3.60 18.89 12.54
CA LEU A 79 4.95 19.10 13.11
C LEU A 79 5.06 20.34 14.01
N ASN A 80 4.49 21.47 13.58
CA ASN A 80 4.51 22.75 14.32
C ASN A 80 3.78 22.67 15.68
N SER A 81 2.84 21.74 15.82
CA SER A 81 2.05 21.51 17.03
C SER A 81 2.45 20.20 17.73
N SER A 82 3.63 19.65 17.44
CA SER A 82 4.14 18.39 18.03
C SER A 82 4.16 18.39 19.56
N HIS A 83 4.22 19.55 20.21
CA HIS A 83 4.09 19.71 21.65
C HIS A 83 2.72 19.26 22.21
N TRP A 84 1.71 19.04 21.37
CA TRP A 84 0.42 18.46 21.79
C TRP A 84 0.51 16.95 22.06
N VAL A 85 1.47 16.25 21.45
CA VAL A 85 1.56 14.78 21.54
C VAL A 85 1.72 14.30 22.98
N PRO A 86 2.64 14.83 23.80
CA PRO A 86 2.75 14.40 25.21
C PRO A 86 1.47 14.63 26.01
N GLU A 87 0.80 15.77 25.79
CA GLU A 87 -0.45 16.11 26.46
C GLU A 87 -1.59 15.14 26.09
N LEU A 88 -1.68 14.77 24.82
CA LEU A 88 -2.64 13.78 24.35
C LEU A 88 -2.35 12.38 24.93
N VAL A 89 -1.08 11.95 24.97
CA VAL A 89 -0.69 10.67 25.60
C VAL A 89 -1.07 10.65 27.08
N ASN A 90 -0.84 11.74 27.81
CA ASN A 90 -1.24 11.87 29.23
C ASN A 90 -2.76 11.77 29.45
N ASN A 91 -3.55 11.87 28.38
CA ASN A 91 -5.01 11.76 28.38
C ASN A 91 -5.47 10.53 27.58
N ASP A 92 -4.73 9.42 27.63
CA ASP A 92 -5.07 8.10 27.05
C ASP A 92 -5.25 8.07 25.52
N PHE A 93 -4.78 9.08 24.80
CA PHE A 93 -4.76 9.01 23.34
C PHE A 93 -3.65 8.05 22.88
N LYS A 94 -3.98 7.23 21.88
CA LYS A 94 -3.08 6.27 21.26
C LYS A 94 -2.69 6.73 19.86
N PHE A 95 -1.50 6.37 19.41
CA PHE A 95 -1.14 6.54 18.00
C PHE A 95 -1.98 5.63 17.11
N HIS A 96 -2.48 6.17 16.01
CA HIS A 96 -3.12 5.39 14.96
C HIS A 96 -2.19 5.22 13.77
N HIS A 97 -1.65 6.33 13.24
CA HIS A 97 -0.75 6.35 12.11
C HIS A 97 -0.01 7.68 12.03
N ALA A 98 1.06 7.73 11.25
CA ALA A 98 1.79 8.95 10.94
C ALA A 98 2.06 9.05 9.43
N LYS A 99 2.23 10.28 8.97
CA LYS A 99 2.86 10.64 7.70
C LYS A 99 4.06 11.54 8.02
N GLU A 100 4.81 11.95 7.01
CA GLU A 100 6.00 12.80 7.20
C GLU A 100 5.71 14.06 8.03
N ASN A 101 4.55 14.68 7.83
CA ASN A 101 4.24 16.00 8.40
C ASN A 101 3.19 16.00 9.52
N PHE A 102 2.66 14.84 9.91
CA PHE A 102 1.68 14.75 11.00
C PHE A 102 1.62 13.36 11.63
N VAL A 103 1.16 13.32 12.87
CA VAL A 103 0.69 12.10 13.54
C VAL A 103 -0.81 12.17 13.78
N THR A 104 -1.50 11.07 13.53
CA THR A 104 -2.92 10.91 13.90
C THR A 104 -2.99 10.09 15.18
N MET A 105 -3.61 10.68 16.21
CA MET A 105 -3.87 10.07 17.49
C MET A 105 -5.36 9.92 17.71
N TYR A 106 -5.77 8.94 18.52
CA TYR A 106 -7.18 8.71 18.81
C TYR A 106 -7.43 8.33 20.26
N ARG A 107 -8.64 8.60 20.73
CA ARG A 107 -9.21 8.07 21.97
C ARG A 107 -10.65 7.61 21.71
N TRP A 108 -11.00 6.43 22.19
CA TRP A 108 -12.38 5.95 22.21
C TRP A 108 -13.02 6.33 23.54
N LEU A 109 -14.10 7.10 23.52
CA LEU A 109 -14.80 7.52 24.74
C LEU A 109 -15.79 6.51 25.31
N PRO A 110 -16.56 5.75 24.51
CA PRO A 110 -17.54 4.80 25.03
C PRO A 110 -16.87 3.75 25.92
N SER A 111 -17.46 3.52 27.10
CA SER A 111 -16.97 2.56 28.10
C SER A 111 -17.82 1.29 28.18
N ASP A 112 -18.98 1.30 27.54
CA ASP A 112 -19.97 0.23 27.48
C ASP A 112 -19.87 -0.62 26.20
N GLU A 113 -18.97 -0.29 25.27
CA GLU A 113 -18.72 -1.03 24.05
C GLU A 113 -17.23 -1.20 23.74
N SER A 114 -16.90 -2.22 22.96
CA SER A 114 -15.54 -2.44 22.45
C SER A 114 -15.13 -1.33 21.48
N VAL A 115 -13.86 -0.96 21.51
CA VAL A 115 -13.26 -0.01 20.55
C VAL A 115 -13.51 -0.50 19.13
N ASN A 116 -14.21 0.30 18.32
CA ASN A 116 -14.51 0.01 16.92
C ASN A 116 -13.78 0.98 15.99
N ILE A 117 -12.45 1.04 16.15
CA ILE A 117 -11.56 1.82 15.31
C ILE A 117 -10.75 0.85 14.46
N PRO A 118 -10.90 0.87 13.12
CA PRO A 118 -10.11 0.03 12.23
C PRO A 118 -8.62 0.33 12.38
N PRO A 119 -7.73 -0.68 12.30
CA PRO A 119 -6.29 -0.43 12.27
C PRO A 119 -5.89 0.32 10.99
N TYR A 120 -4.74 1.00 11.03
CA TYR A 120 -4.16 1.61 9.85
C TYR A 120 -3.65 0.58 8.83
N ALA A 121 -3.40 1.02 7.60
CA ALA A 121 -2.77 0.19 6.58
C ALA A 121 -1.41 -0.35 7.09
N HIS A 122 -1.31 -1.68 7.16
CA HIS A 122 -0.19 -2.41 7.75
C HIS A 122 0.34 -3.53 6.82
N THR A 123 0.02 -3.45 5.54
CA THR A 123 0.42 -4.47 4.55
C THR A 123 1.29 -3.82 3.50
N MET A 124 2.52 -4.34 3.37
CA MET A 124 3.40 -4.00 2.26
C MET A 124 2.99 -4.83 1.05
N VAL A 125 3.02 -4.21 -0.13
CA VAL A 125 2.68 -4.88 -1.38
C VAL A 125 3.87 -4.80 -2.32
N GLY A 126 4.34 -5.96 -2.76
CA GLY A 126 5.39 -6.09 -3.76
C GLY A 126 4.92 -6.89 -4.97
N VAL A 127 5.63 -6.74 -6.08
CA VAL A 127 5.38 -7.44 -7.33
C VAL A 127 6.61 -8.19 -7.79
N GLY A 128 6.39 -9.28 -8.53
CA GLY A 128 7.45 -10.07 -9.16
C GLY A 128 7.07 -10.45 -10.58
N ALA A 129 8.04 -10.42 -11.48
CA ALA A 129 7.82 -10.71 -12.89
C ALA A 129 8.53 -11.99 -13.36
N ILE A 130 7.75 -12.94 -13.86
CA ILE A 130 8.26 -14.04 -14.69
C ILE A 130 8.30 -13.54 -16.14
N VAL A 131 9.50 -13.30 -16.65
CA VAL A 131 9.69 -12.86 -18.04
C VAL A 131 10.40 -13.96 -18.80
N VAL A 132 9.71 -14.64 -19.71
CA VAL A 132 10.27 -15.75 -20.49
C VAL A 132 10.36 -15.34 -21.96
N ASN A 133 11.57 -15.42 -22.53
CA ASN A 133 11.80 -15.10 -23.93
C ASN A 133 11.46 -16.28 -24.86
N LYS A 134 11.52 -16.05 -26.19
CA LYS A 134 11.24 -17.08 -27.21
C LYS A 134 12.25 -18.24 -27.24
N GLN A 135 13.36 -18.13 -26.51
CA GLN A 135 14.41 -19.15 -26.39
C GLN A 135 14.21 -20.04 -25.14
N ASN A 136 13.05 -19.95 -24.45
CA ASN A 136 12.80 -20.64 -23.18
C ASN A 136 13.80 -20.27 -22.08
N GLN A 137 14.19 -19.00 -22.04
CA GLN A 137 15.02 -18.44 -20.97
C GLN A 137 14.23 -17.45 -20.14
N ILE A 138 14.39 -17.52 -18.83
CA ILE A 138 13.81 -16.58 -17.87
C ILE A 138 14.77 -15.43 -17.58
N LEU A 139 14.25 -14.22 -17.48
CA LEU A 139 14.99 -13.07 -16.98
C LEU A 139 15.17 -13.20 -15.46
N ALA A 140 16.42 -13.34 -15.02
CA ALA A 140 16.77 -13.49 -13.61
C ALA A 140 17.72 -12.39 -13.17
N VAL A 141 17.50 -11.88 -11.95
CA VAL A 141 18.34 -10.84 -11.35
C VAL A 141 18.92 -11.31 -10.01
N SER A 142 20.06 -10.72 -9.64
CA SER A 142 20.66 -10.85 -8.31
C SER A 142 20.97 -9.47 -7.79
N GLU A 143 20.42 -9.09 -6.65
CA GLU A 143 20.70 -7.81 -5.99
C GLU A 143 22.13 -7.76 -5.43
N LYS A 144 22.67 -6.54 -5.30
CA LYS A 144 23.94 -6.28 -4.62
C LYS A 144 23.86 -6.55 -3.11
N ASN A 145 22.74 -6.22 -2.49
CA ASN A 145 22.51 -6.32 -1.05
C ASN A 145 21.58 -7.48 -0.66
N ALA A 146 21.53 -8.54 -1.49
CA ALA A 146 20.71 -9.71 -1.23
C ALA A 146 21.09 -10.37 0.11
N LEU A 147 20.08 -10.81 0.89
CA LEU A 147 20.27 -11.59 2.12
C LEU A 147 21.15 -12.83 1.89
N ILE A 148 20.97 -13.47 0.73
CA ILE A 148 21.80 -14.58 0.27
C ILE A 148 22.65 -14.07 -0.90
N LYS A 149 23.96 -13.94 -0.68
CA LYS A 149 24.87 -13.39 -1.69
C LYS A 149 24.84 -14.20 -2.99
N ASN A 150 24.63 -13.51 -4.12
CA ASN A 150 24.47 -14.10 -5.46
C ASN A 150 23.24 -15.04 -5.59
N SER A 151 22.19 -14.86 -4.79
CA SER A 151 20.92 -15.55 -5.04
C SER A 151 20.21 -14.94 -6.24
N TRP A 152 19.63 -15.80 -7.06
CA TRP A 152 18.81 -15.39 -8.20
C TRP A 152 17.35 -15.29 -7.78
N LYS A 153 16.69 -14.21 -8.18
CA LYS A 153 15.26 -13.96 -7.99
C LYS A 153 14.62 -13.47 -9.30
N LEU A 154 13.30 -13.40 -9.29
CA LEU A 154 12.53 -12.67 -10.29
C LEU A 154 12.82 -11.17 -10.13
N PRO A 155 12.88 -10.40 -11.24
CA PRO A 155 12.84 -8.94 -11.14
C PRO A 155 11.54 -8.45 -10.50
N GLY A 156 11.61 -7.37 -9.74
CA GLY A 156 10.46 -6.83 -9.01
C GLY A 156 10.83 -6.07 -7.73
N GLY A 157 9.86 -5.30 -7.24
CA GLY A 157 9.99 -4.43 -6.08
C GLY A 157 8.64 -4.06 -5.46
N TYR A 158 8.60 -2.95 -4.73
CA TYR A 158 7.37 -2.50 -4.05
C TYR A 158 6.43 -1.77 -5.02
N VAL A 159 5.13 -1.89 -4.75
CA VAL A 159 4.12 -1.07 -5.43
C VAL A 159 4.16 0.34 -4.86
N GLU A 160 4.40 1.32 -5.72
CA GLU A 160 4.44 2.73 -5.38
C GLU A 160 3.03 3.35 -5.33
N PRO A 161 2.86 4.52 -4.67
CA PRO A 161 1.59 5.22 -4.69
C PRO A 161 1.15 5.59 -6.11
N SER A 162 -0.13 5.35 -6.41
CA SER A 162 -0.80 5.72 -7.67
C SER A 162 -0.49 4.83 -8.90
N GLU A 163 0.10 3.66 -8.71
CA GLU A 163 0.21 2.62 -9.73
C GLU A 163 -0.58 1.36 -9.35
N ASN A 164 -0.99 0.58 -10.35
CA ASN A 164 -1.53 -0.76 -10.17
C ASN A 164 -0.41 -1.83 -10.22
N PHE A 165 -0.75 -3.09 -9.92
CA PHE A 165 0.26 -4.15 -9.85
C PHE A 165 0.94 -4.44 -11.20
N VAL A 166 0.21 -4.27 -12.31
CA VAL A 166 0.75 -4.48 -13.66
C VAL A 166 1.75 -3.39 -14.02
N GLU A 167 1.40 -2.13 -13.76
CA GLU A 167 2.27 -0.98 -13.94
C GLU A 167 3.55 -1.12 -13.12
N ALA A 168 3.41 -1.46 -11.83
CA ALA A 168 4.53 -1.70 -10.93
C ALA A 168 5.49 -2.78 -11.48
N ALA A 169 4.96 -3.92 -11.93
CA ALA A 169 5.81 -5.02 -12.42
C ALA A 169 6.53 -4.66 -13.73
N ILE A 170 5.87 -3.93 -14.63
CA ILE A 170 6.49 -3.45 -15.87
C ILE A 170 7.58 -2.43 -15.56
N ARG A 171 7.31 -1.46 -14.66
CA ARG A 171 8.28 -0.46 -14.20
C ARG A 171 9.51 -1.14 -13.59
N GLU A 172 9.33 -2.04 -12.64
CA GLU A 172 10.42 -2.73 -11.93
C GLU A 172 11.32 -3.53 -12.89
N VAL A 173 10.73 -4.27 -13.85
CA VAL A 173 11.53 -4.98 -14.87
C VAL A 173 12.33 -3.98 -15.71
N GLN A 174 11.72 -2.88 -16.13
CA GLN A 174 12.40 -1.86 -16.92
C GLN A 174 13.54 -1.20 -16.13
N GLU A 175 13.31 -0.83 -14.87
CA GLU A 175 14.30 -0.17 -14.00
C GLU A 175 15.48 -1.09 -13.71
N GLU A 176 15.24 -2.35 -13.37
CA GLU A 176 16.29 -3.30 -12.99
C GLU A 176 17.10 -3.80 -14.19
N THR A 177 16.48 -3.95 -15.38
CA THR A 177 17.07 -4.70 -16.50
C THR A 177 17.04 -4.01 -17.85
N SER A 178 16.37 -2.86 -17.99
CA SER A 178 16.08 -2.17 -19.27
C SER A 178 15.26 -3.00 -20.27
N ILE A 179 14.57 -4.06 -19.82
CA ILE A 179 13.70 -4.88 -20.68
C ILE A 179 12.30 -4.28 -20.68
N MET A 180 11.82 -3.91 -21.86
CA MET A 180 10.44 -3.52 -22.09
C MET A 180 9.57 -4.77 -22.11
N THR A 181 8.43 -4.70 -21.44
CA THR A 181 7.52 -5.83 -21.34
C THR A 181 6.07 -5.39 -21.47
N LYS A 182 5.23 -6.37 -21.85
CA LYS A 182 3.78 -6.25 -21.80
C LYS A 182 3.19 -7.29 -20.85
N PHE A 183 2.09 -6.94 -20.21
CA PHE A 183 1.35 -7.85 -19.34
C PHE A 183 0.88 -9.11 -20.10
N ASP A 184 0.98 -10.26 -19.44
CA ASP A 184 0.45 -11.53 -19.93
C ASP A 184 -0.62 -12.07 -18.98
N THR A 185 -0.24 -12.44 -17.75
CA THR A 185 -1.17 -13.05 -16.79
C THR A 185 -0.68 -12.91 -15.35
N VAL A 186 -1.61 -12.84 -14.38
CA VAL A 186 -1.25 -13.03 -12.96
C VAL A 186 -1.02 -14.51 -12.67
N ILE A 187 0.05 -14.82 -11.94
CA ILE A 187 0.48 -16.20 -11.64
C ILE A 187 0.08 -16.61 -10.23
N ALA A 188 0.49 -15.82 -9.23
CA ALA A 188 0.30 -16.19 -7.83
C ALA A 188 0.23 -14.96 -6.93
N ILE A 189 -0.39 -15.16 -5.78
CA ILE A 189 -0.35 -14.23 -4.64
C ILE A 189 0.29 -14.99 -3.49
N ARG A 190 1.38 -14.45 -2.94
CA ARG A 190 1.95 -14.91 -1.68
C ARG A 190 1.56 -13.92 -0.58
N HIS A 191 1.08 -14.44 0.54
CA HIS A 191 0.82 -13.67 1.75
C HIS A 191 1.75 -14.20 2.85
N ALA A 192 2.56 -13.32 3.42
CA ALA A 192 3.38 -13.60 4.59
C ALA A 192 3.04 -12.63 5.73
N HIS A 193 3.30 -13.08 6.96
CA HIS A 193 3.07 -12.32 8.17
C HIS A 193 4.39 -12.05 8.87
N ASN A 194 4.41 -11.04 9.75
CA ASN A 194 5.59 -10.65 10.53
C ASN A 194 6.80 -10.33 9.65
N ALA A 195 6.56 -9.61 8.54
CA ALA A 195 7.60 -9.08 7.67
C ALA A 195 8.20 -7.79 8.26
N GLY A 196 8.78 -6.94 7.41
CA GLY A 196 9.33 -5.65 7.85
C GLY A 196 8.31 -4.85 8.67
N PHE A 197 8.78 -4.24 9.78
CA PHE A 197 7.96 -3.44 10.69
C PHE A 197 6.75 -4.18 11.30
N GLU A 198 6.84 -5.51 11.47
CA GLU A 198 5.74 -6.36 11.97
C GLU A 198 4.49 -6.34 11.07
N CYS A 199 4.63 -5.85 9.84
CA CYS A 199 3.57 -5.79 8.84
C CYS A 199 3.36 -7.15 8.15
N SER A 200 2.20 -7.29 7.50
CA SER A 200 2.01 -8.35 6.51
C SER A 200 2.64 -7.95 5.18
N ASP A 201 2.95 -8.95 4.35
CA ASP A 201 3.58 -8.79 3.05
C ASP A 201 2.78 -9.55 2.00
N LEU A 202 2.25 -8.83 1.02
CA LEU A 202 1.60 -9.37 -0.16
C LEU A 202 2.55 -9.28 -1.34
N TYR A 203 2.81 -10.42 -1.98
CA TYR A 203 3.67 -10.48 -3.15
C TYR A 203 2.90 -11.05 -4.33
N ILE A 204 2.68 -10.20 -5.34
CA ILE A 204 1.90 -10.51 -6.54
C ILE A 204 2.86 -10.88 -7.66
N VAL A 205 2.83 -12.15 -8.07
CA VAL A 205 3.67 -12.62 -9.17
C VAL A 205 2.86 -12.63 -10.45
N MET A 206 3.42 -12.06 -11.51
CA MET A 206 2.82 -12.04 -12.84
C MET A 206 3.81 -12.46 -13.91
N ALA A 207 3.29 -12.98 -15.01
CA ALA A 207 4.05 -13.20 -16.21
C ALA A 207 3.97 -11.97 -17.11
N LEU A 208 5.12 -11.58 -17.68
CA LEU A 208 5.21 -10.51 -18.67
C LEU A 208 5.92 -11.06 -19.92
N THR A 209 5.51 -10.55 -21.08
CA THR A 209 6.15 -10.89 -22.35
C THR A 209 7.20 -9.82 -22.70
N PRO A 210 8.47 -10.19 -22.97
CA PRO A 210 9.50 -9.22 -23.35
C PRO A 210 9.32 -8.73 -24.79
N GLU A 211 9.57 -7.43 -25.00
CA GLU A 211 9.50 -6.76 -26.30
C GLU A 211 10.89 -6.53 -26.93
N ASN A 212 11.93 -6.47 -26.10
CA ASN A 212 13.34 -6.43 -26.49
C ASN A 212 14.14 -7.53 -25.76
N LYS A 213 15.43 -7.65 -26.09
CA LYS A 213 16.32 -8.70 -25.54
C LYS A 213 17.57 -8.18 -24.85
N GLU A 214 18.00 -6.97 -25.19
CA GLU A 214 19.25 -6.40 -24.70
C GLU A 214 19.09 -5.98 -23.23
N ILE A 215 19.83 -6.66 -22.36
CA ILE A 215 19.84 -6.37 -20.93
C ILE A 215 20.84 -5.25 -20.66
N LYS A 216 20.39 -4.23 -19.93
CA LYS A 216 21.27 -3.28 -19.26
C LYS A 216 20.81 -3.17 -17.80
N LYS A 217 21.59 -3.76 -16.90
CA LYS A 217 21.24 -3.84 -15.49
C LYS A 217 21.34 -2.48 -14.79
N CYS A 218 20.51 -2.27 -13.76
CA CYS A 218 20.66 -1.13 -12.85
C CYS A 218 21.96 -1.25 -12.04
N GLU A 219 22.86 -0.28 -12.20
CA GLU A 219 24.13 -0.24 -11.46
C GLU A 219 23.96 0.13 -9.98
N ARG A 220 22.81 0.64 -9.54
CA ARG A 220 22.59 0.93 -8.12
C ARG A 220 22.26 -0.33 -7.33
N GLU A 221 21.39 -1.17 -7.86
CA GLU A 221 20.75 -2.26 -7.11
C GLU A 221 21.18 -3.66 -7.58
N ILE A 222 21.45 -3.84 -8.87
CA ILE A 222 21.59 -5.16 -9.47
C ILE A 222 23.07 -5.52 -9.68
N SER A 223 23.46 -6.64 -9.09
CA SER A 223 24.79 -7.22 -9.24
C SER A 223 24.92 -8.02 -10.54
N LYS A 224 23.89 -8.79 -10.88
CA LYS A 224 23.83 -9.62 -12.10
C LYS A 224 22.42 -9.64 -12.65
N CYS A 225 22.31 -9.65 -13.97
CA CYS A 225 21.05 -9.82 -14.69
C CYS A 225 21.35 -10.65 -15.94
N GLU A 226 20.59 -11.73 -16.15
CA GLU A 226 20.82 -12.64 -17.27
C GLU A 226 19.53 -13.31 -17.76
N TRP A 227 19.57 -13.73 -19.02
CA TRP A 227 18.64 -14.70 -19.57
C TRP A 227 19.15 -16.11 -19.19
N MET A 228 18.52 -16.74 -18.21
CA MET A 228 18.88 -18.07 -17.72
C MET A 228 17.96 -19.12 -18.36
N ASN A 229 18.47 -20.27 -18.81
CA ASN A 229 17.60 -21.34 -19.28
C ASN A 229 16.64 -21.77 -18.16
N ILE A 230 15.38 -22.07 -18.51
CA ILE A 230 14.37 -22.45 -17.52
C ILE A 230 14.81 -23.67 -16.69
N ASP A 231 15.40 -24.69 -17.33
CA ASP A 231 15.87 -25.88 -16.63
C ASP A 231 17.04 -25.55 -15.68
N ASP A 232 17.94 -24.67 -16.09
CA ASP A 232 19.02 -24.19 -15.22
C ASP A 232 18.43 -23.46 -14.01
N TYR A 233 17.48 -22.54 -14.21
CA TYR A 233 16.81 -21.81 -13.13
C TYR A 233 16.09 -22.72 -12.14
N LEU A 234 15.36 -23.73 -12.65
CA LEU A 234 14.63 -24.70 -11.83
C LEU A 234 15.55 -25.62 -11.02
N ASN A 235 16.80 -25.80 -11.45
CA ASN A 235 17.78 -26.66 -10.77
C ASN A 235 18.90 -25.85 -10.07
N HIS A 236 18.94 -24.53 -10.24
CA HIS A 236 20.03 -23.70 -9.74
C HIS A 236 20.02 -23.67 -8.19
N PRO A 237 21.15 -24.01 -7.52
CA PRO A 237 21.19 -24.12 -6.06
C PRO A 237 20.98 -22.78 -5.32
N LYS A 238 21.16 -21.66 -6.03
CA LYS A 238 20.96 -20.30 -5.48
C LYS A 238 19.63 -19.63 -5.87
N VAL A 239 18.72 -20.37 -6.48
CA VAL A 239 17.32 -19.91 -6.61
C VAL A 239 16.58 -20.42 -5.37
N HIS A 240 15.68 -19.62 -4.79
CA HIS A 240 14.84 -20.08 -3.67
C HIS A 240 13.69 -20.96 -4.19
N GLU A 241 13.25 -21.96 -3.41
CA GLU A 241 12.20 -22.91 -3.84
C GLU A 241 10.90 -22.21 -4.22
N THR A 242 10.52 -21.15 -3.50
CA THR A 242 9.34 -20.33 -3.80
C THR A 242 9.38 -19.76 -5.23
N ASN A 243 10.53 -19.25 -5.68
CA ASN A 243 10.67 -18.74 -7.04
C ASN A 243 10.59 -19.84 -8.09
N ARG A 244 11.14 -21.03 -7.79
CA ARG A 244 10.96 -22.21 -8.65
C ARG A 244 9.50 -22.62 -8.76
N ASN A 245 8.76 -22.58 -7.66
CA ASN A 245 7.33 -22.90 -7.64
C ASN A 245 6.51 -21.91 -8.48
N PHE A 246 6.83 -20.62 -8.45
CA PHE A 246 6.18 -19.65 -9.33
C PHE A 246 6.44 -19.95 -10.81
N LEU A 247 7.68 -20.31 -11.18
CA LEU A 247 8.00 -20.69 -12.56
C LEU A 247 7.28 -21.98 -12.98
N ARG A 248 7.24 -23.01 -12.12
CA ARG A 248 6.47 -24.24 -12.40
C ARG A 248 4.97 -23.94 -12.58
N LEU A 249 4.41 -23.03 -11.78
CA LEU A 249 3.01 -22.63 -11.91
C LEU A 249 2.76 -21.88 -13.22
N TYR A 250 3.66 -20.97 -13.61
CA TYR A 250 3.61 -20.33 -14.93
C TYR A 250 3.60 -21.34 -16.08
N LEU A 251 4.51 -22.33 -16.04
CA LEU A 251 4.57 -23.38 -17.06
C LEU A 251 3.27 -24.18 -17.12
N LYS A 252 2.69 -24.52 -15.97
CA LYS A 252 1.39 -25.19 -15.87
C LYS A 252 0.25 -24.33 -16.42
N TYR A 253 0.21 -23.05 -16.11
CA TYR A 253 -0.81 -22.13 -16.65
C TYR A 253 -0.72 -22.05 -18.17
N LYS A 254 0.50 -21.93 -18.71
CA LYS A 254 0.74 -21.90 -20.15
C LYS A 254 0.33 -23.20 -20.85
N GLU A 255 0.65 -24.36 -20.27
CA GLU A 255 0.25 -25.67 -20.79
C GLU A 255 -1.27 -25.84 -20.82
N ASN A 256 -1.97 -25.32 -19.80
CA ASN A 256 -3.42 -25.48 -19.63
C ASN A 256 -4.23 -24.30 -20.20
N GLY A 257 -3.59 -23.30 -20.81
CA GLY A 257 -4.27 -22.11 -21.35
C GLY A 257 -4.99 -21.27 -20.28
N ILE A 258 -4.46 -21.21 -19.06
CA ILE A 258 -5.05 -20.45 -17.95
C ILE A 258 -4.48 -19.02 -17.96
N THR A 259 -5.37 -18.03 -18.04
CA THR A 259 -5.00 -16.61 -18.02
C THR A 259 -5.83 -15.87 -16.98
N LEU A 260 -5.15 -15.14 -16.09
CA LEU A 260 -5.75 -14.17 -15.18
C LEU A 260 -5.55 -12.78 -15.78
N THR A 261 -6.64 -12.17 -16.22
CA THR A 261 -6.63 -10.83 -16.80
C THR A 261 -6.72 -9.76 -15.72
N CYS A 262 -6.31 -8.54 -16.08
CA CYS A 262 -6.49 -7.32 -15.29
C CYS A 262 -7.40 -6.39 -16.10
N LYS A 263 -8.58 -6.06 -15.56
CA LYS A 263 -9.56 -5.18 -16.23
C LYS A 263 -9.74 -3.91 -15.41
N ASP A 264 -9.65 -2.78 -16.08
CA ASP A 264 -9.92 -1.47 -15.48
C ASP A 264 -11.42 -1.25 -15.38
N GLU A 265 -11.89 -0.89 -14.19
CA GLU A 265 -13.28 -0.64 -13.89
C GLU A 265 -13.42 0.68 -13.13
N VAL A 266 -14.64 1.22 -13.12
CA VAL A 266 -14.95 2.49 -12.44
C VAL A 266 -16.10 2.31 -11.48
N HIS A 267 -15.87 2.65 -10.21
CA HIS A 267 -16.90 2.55 -9.19
C HIS A 267 -18.06 3.49 -9.53
N GLN A 268 -19.27 2.97 -9.66
CA GLN A 268 -20.42 3.69 -10.23
C GLN A 268 -20.75 5.01 -9.50
N ILE A 269 -20.66 5.00 -8.16
CA ILE A 269 -20.95 6.17 -7.30
C ILE A 269 -19.70 7.05 -7.11
N LEU A 270 -18.60 6.47 -6.62
CA LEU A 270 -17.40 7.23 -6.26
C LEU A 270 -16.58 7.71 -7.46
N LYS A 271 -16.85 7.20 -8.67
CA LYS A 271 -16.07 7.44 -9.90
C LYS A 271 -14.57 7.13 -9.76
N LYS A 272 -14.21 6.30 -8.78
CA LYS A 272 -12.84 5.84 -8.55
C LYS A 272 -12.52 4.67 -9.47
N GLN A 273 -11.37 4.72 -10.10
CA GLN A 273 -10.82 3.60 -10.86
C GLN A 273 -10.37 2.48 -9.92
N TYR A 274 -10.56 1.24 -10.35
CA TYR A 274 -10.04 0.04 -9.69
C TYR A 274 -9.79 -1.04 -10.72
N ASN A 275 -8.91 -2.00 -10.40
CA ASN A 275 -8.63 -3.12 -11.29
C ASN A 275 -9.28 -4.40 -10.75
N ILE A 276 -9.89 -5.19 -11.64
CA ILE A 276 -10.36 -6.55 -11.35
C ILE A 276 -9.37 -7.55 -11.94
N TYR A 277 -8.84 -8.40 -11.07
CA TYR A 277 -8.03 -9.56 -11.46
C TYR A 277 -8.89 -10.81 -11.45
N SER A 278 -9.09 -11.44 -12.60
CA SER A 278 -9.99 -12.60 -12.74
C SER A 278 -9.49 -13.58 -13.78
N VAL A 279 -9.82 -14.86 -13.62
CA VAL A 279 -9.60 -15.86 -14.67
C VAL A 279 -10.58 -15.60 -15.80
N ASP A 280 -10.08 -15.31 -16.99
CA ASP A 280 -10.89 -15.42 -18.21
C ASP A 280 -10.77 -16.87 -18.69
N LEU A 281 -11.90 -17.58 -18.72
CA LEU A 281 -11.94 -18.88 -19.36
C LEU A 281 -11.86 -18.62 -20.86
N ALA A 282 -10.77 -19.04 -21.50
CA ALA A 282 -10.70 -19.06 -22.95
C ALA A 282 -11.94 -19.79 -23.47
N GLU A 283 -12.74 -19.13 -24.32
CA GLU A 283 -13.80 -19.82 -25.04
C GLU A 283 -13.16 -21.01 -25.74
N LYS A 284 -13.56 -22.24 -25.37
CA LYS A 284 -13.18 -23.41 -26.14
C LYS A 284 -13.59 -23.12 -27.57
N LYS A 285 -12.62 -22.98 -28.47
CA LYS A 285 -12.90 -23.04 -29.91
C LYS A 285 -13.51 -24.43 -30.15
N CYS A 286 -14.84 -24.48 -30.24
CA CYS A 286 -15.58 -25.63 -30.73
C CYS A 286 -15.20 -25.91 -32.18
#